data_AF-A0A9W6PGJ0-F1
#
_entry.id   AF-A0A9W6PGJ0-F1
#
_cell.length_a   1.000
_cell.length_b   1.000
_cell.length_c   1.000
_cell.angle_alpha   90.00
_cell.angle_beta   90.00
_cell.angle_gamma   90.00
#
_symmetry.space_group_name_H-M   'P 1'
#
loop_
_entity.id
_entity.type
_entity.pdbx_description
1 polymer ?
#
loop_
_entity_poly.entity_id
_entity_poly.type
_entity_poly.pdbx_seq_one_letter_code
_entity_poly.pdbx_strand_id
1 'polypeptide(L)' 'MFERCIGLAWCSGCRIYSGSMVHVPRKRVLVDALASLPHDQQERLKRSETGLIDYLDRQARGKREPH' A
#
# COMPACT_ATOMS: atom_id res chain seq x y z
N MET A 1 -22.74 6.45 2.48
CA MET A 1 -21.85 7.63 2.65
C MET A 1 -20.41 7.18 2.50
N PHE A 2 -19.59 7.95 1.79
CA PHE A 2 -18.22 7.60 1.42
C PHE A 2 -17.22 8.61 2.00
N GLU A 3 -15.96 8.20 2.07
CA GLU A 3 -14.81 9.06 2.32
C GLU A 3 -14.01 9.25 1.04
N ARG A 4 -13.43 10.43 0.87
CA ARG A 4 -12.52 10.76 -0.24
C ARG A 4 -11.11 10.46 0.22
N CYS A 5 -10.49 9.46 -0.37
CA CYS A 5 -9.13 9.03 -0.08
C CYS A 5 -8.25 9.19 -1.31
N ILE A 6 -6.93 9.24 -1.12
CA ILE A 6 -5.97 9.10 -2.21
C ILE A 6 -5.62 7.62 -2.32
N GLY A 7 -6.03 6.99 -3.41
CA GLY A 7 -5.68 5.62 -3.75
C GLY A 7 -4.37 5.59 -4.54
N LEU A 8 -3.42 4.80 -4.07
CA LEU A 8 -2.13 4.61 -4.71
C LEU A 8 -2.07 3.25 -5.40
N ALA A 9 -1.55 3.21 -6.62
CA ALA A 9 -1.36 1.99 -7.39
C ALA A 9 0.09 1.89 -7.87
N TRP A 10 0.67 0.69 -7.74
CA TRP A 10 2.01 0.36 -8.20
C TRP A 10 1.98 -0.93 -9.00
N CYS A 11 2.60 -0.92 -10.18
CA CYS A 11 2.81 -2.12 -10.98
C CYS A 11 4.28 -2.54 -10.90
N SER A 12 4.56 -3.68 -10.26
CA SER A 12 5.91 -4.23 -10.10
C SER A 12 6.59 -4.63 -11.42
N GLY A 13 5.78 -4.96 -12.44
CA GLY A 13 6.26 -5.32 -13.78
C GLY A 13 6.57 -4.10 -14.64
N CYS A 14 5.59 -3.19 -14.77
CA CYS A 14 5.74 -1.99 -15.61
C CYS A 14 6.53 -0.87 -14.93
N ARG A 15 6.75 -0.95 -13.61
CA ARG A 15 7.33 0.10 -12.76
C ARG A 15 6.60 1.44 -12.84
N ILE A 16 5.29 1.37 -13.02
CA ILE A 16 4.41 2.55 -13.10
C ILE A 16 3.75 2.76 -11.73
N TYR A 17 3.79 4.01 -11.28
CA TYR A 17 3.11 4.50 -10.10
C TYR A 17 2.00 5.47 -10.51
N SER A 18 0.83 5.37 -9.87
CA SER A 18 -0.25 6.33 -10.04
C SER A 18 -0.99 6.61 -8.73
N GLY A 19 -1.41 7.86 -8.54
CA GLY A 19 -2.25 8.30 -7.44
C GLY A 19 -3.55 8.91 -7.98
N SER A 20 -4.68 8.55 -7.39
CA SER A 20 -5.99 9.09 -7.80
C SER A 20 -6.94 9.23 -6.61
N MET A 21 -7.87 10.17 -6.70
CA MET A 21 -8.92 10.28 -5.68
C MET A 21 -9.90 9.11 -5.84
N VAL A 22 -10.12 8.38 -4.75
CA VAL A 22 -11.04 7.23 -4.68
C VAL A 22 -12.09 7.45 -3.60
N HIS A 23 -13.26 6.85 -3.79
CA HIS A 23 -14.35 6.88 -2.82
C HIS A 23 -14.41 5.58 -2.03
N VAL A 24 -14.08 5.63 -0.74
CA VAL A 24 -14.09 4.45 0.13
C VAL A 24 -15.40 4.44 0.94
N PRO A 25 -16.22 3.37 0.88
CA PRO A 25 -17.39 3.26 1.73
C PRO A 25 -16.98 3.29 3.20
N ARG A 26 -17.64 4.09 4.05
CA ARG A 26 -17.28 4.20 5.48
C ARG A 26 -17.33 2.89 6.27
N LYS A 27 -18.17 1.94 5.82
CA LYS A 27 -18.31 0.62 6.45
C LYS A 27 -17.30 -0.41 5.92
N ARG A 28 -16.47 -0.03 4.94
CA ARG A 28 -15.48 -0.94 4.35
C ARG A 28 -14.25 -0.96 5.24
N VAL A 29 -13.93 -2.15 5.76
CA VAL A 29 -12.65 -2.39 6.44
C VAL A 29 -11.58 -2.59 5.37
N LEU A 30 -10.51 -1.80 5.44
CA LEU A 30 -9.34 -1.95 4.57
C LEU A 30 -8.27 -2.76 5.31
N VAL A 31 -7.58 -3.63 4.57
CA VAL A 31 -6.44 -4.38 5.11
C VAL A 31 -5.28 -3.43 5.29
N ASP A 32 -4.74 -3.36 6.50
CA ASP A 32 -3.51 -2.63 6.78
C ASP A 32 -2.29 -3.52 6.49
N ALA A 33 -1.64 -3.26 5.36
CA ALA A 33 -0.44 -3.99 4.93
C ALA A 33 0.77 -3.77 5.84
N LEU A 34 0.75 -2.75 6.71
CA LEU A 34 1.81 -2.42 7.64
C LEU A 34 1.53 -2.93 9.07
N ALA A 35 0.34 -3.48 9.34
CA ALA A 35 -0.10 -3.86 10.68
C ALA A 35 0.82 -4.89 11.37
N SER A 36 1.55 -5.70 10.61
CA SER A 36 2.50 -6.69 11.15
C SER A 36 3.86 -6.09 11.53
N LEU A 37 4.12 -4.82 11.22
CA LEU A 37 5.41 -4.18 11.47
C LEU A 37 5.44 -3.52 12.86
N PRO A 38 6.63 -3.42 13.49
CA PRO A 38 6.82 -2.56 14.65
C PRO A 38 6.47 -1.10 14.35
N HIS A 39 5.93 -0.40 15.35
CA HIS A 39 5.43 0.98 15.21
C HIS A 39 6.45 1.93 14.56
N ASP A 40 7.71 1.91 15.00
CA ASP A 40 8.75 2.79 14.46
C ASP A 40 9.02 2.55 12.97
N GLN A 41 8.90 1.29 12.54
CA GLN A 41 9.08 0.92 11.14
C GLN A 41 7.87 1.35 10.30
N GLN A 42 6.66 1.25 10.85
CA GLN A 42 5.45 1.80 10.21
C GLN A 42 5.60 3.31 10.00
N GLU A 43 5.99 4.04 11.04
CA GLU A 43 6.15 5.50 10.98
C GLU A 43 7.22 5.92 9.98
N ARG A 44 8.33 5.18 9.91
CA ARG A 44 9.36 5.43 8.90
C ARG A 44 8.83 5.24 7.47
N LEU A 45 8.04 4.20 7.22
CA LEU A 45 7.45 3.95 5.90
C LEU A 45 6.37 4.97 5.54
N LYS A 46 5.54 5.40 6.49
CA LYS A 46 4.51 6.44 6.25
C LYS A 46 5.11 7.80 5.88
N ARG A 47 6.35 8.08 6.28
CA ARG A 47 7.07 9.33 5.95
C ARG A 47 7.73 9.32 4.57
N SER A 48 7.78 8.17 3.88
CA SER A 48 8.44 8.05 2.58
C SER A 48 7.60 7.21 1.62
N GLU A 49 6.95 7.88 0.67
CA GLU A 49 6.13 7.22 -0.35
C GLU A 49 6.95 6.20 -1.17
N THR A 50 8.14 6.57 -1.61
CA THR A 50 9.05 5.65 -2.33
C THR A 50 9.45 4.45 -1.47
N GLY A 51 9.72 4.67 -0.17
CA GLY A 51 10.05 3.58 0.76
C GLY A 51 8.87 2.64 1.00
N LEU A 52 7.65 3.19 1.09
CA LEU A 52 6.42 2.41 1.19
C LEU A 52 6.20 1.54 -0.06
N ILE A 53 6.37 2.12 -1.25
CA ILE A 53 6.23 1.40 -2.52
C ILE A 53 7.25 0.26 -2.60
N ASP A 54 8.53 0.51 -2.28
CA ASP A 54 9.57 -0.53 -2.32
C ASP A 54 9.28 -1.67 -1.32
N TYR A 55 8.80 -1.35 -0.12
CA TYR A 55 8.39 -2.35 0.86
C TYR A 55 7.24 -3.24 0.32
N LEU A 56 6.19 -2.61 -0.23
CA LEU A 56 5.04 -3.33 -0.78
C LEU A 56 5.42 -4.16 -2.01
N ASP A 57 6.33 -3.66 -2.86
CA ASP A 57 6.85 -4.39 -4.03
C ASP A 57 7.55 -5.69 -3.62
N ARG A 58 8.45 -5.61 -2.62
CA ARG A 58 9.14 -6.80 -2.07
C ARG A 58 8.16 -7.79 -1.47
N GLN A 59 7.18 -7.31 -0.71
CA GLN A 59 6.15 -8.17 -0.12
C GLN A 59 5.30 -8.86 -1.19
N ALA A 60 4.96 -8.17 -2.28
CA ALA A 60 4.21 -8.74 -3.40
C ALA A 60 5.02 -9.79 -4.16
N ARG A 61 6.33 -9.61 -4.31
CA ARG A 61 7.23 -10.62 -4.91
C ARG A 61 7.36 -11.86 -4.05
N GLY A 62 7.51 -11.71 -2.73
CA GLY A 62 7.60 -12.85 -1.80
C GLY A 62 6.31 -13.68 -1.71
N LYS A 63 5.15 -13.09 -2.01
CA LYS A 63 3.86 -13.80 -2.10
C LYS A 63 3.62 -14.51 -3.44
N ARG A 64 4.53 -14.36 -4.41
CA ARG A 64 4.38 -14.85 -5.78
C ARG A 64 5.21 -16.11 -6.07
N GLU A 65 5.58 -16.88 -5.04
CA GLU A 65 6.06 -18.25 -5.24
C GLU A 65 4.90 -19.13 -5.74
N PRO A 66 5.00 -19.71 -6.95
CA PRO A 66 4.03 -20.68 -7.42
C PRO A 66 4.33 -22.03 -6.74
N HIS A 67 3.32 -22.61 -6.11
CA HIS A 67 3.32 -24.02 -5.72
C HIS A 67 2.53 -24.84 -6.73
#